data_AF-A0AA36H062-F1
#
_entry.id   AF-A0AA36H062-F1
#
_cell.length_a   1.000
_cell.length_b   1.000
_cell.length_c   1.000
_cell.angle_alpha   90.00
_cell.angle_beta   90.00
_cell.angle_gamma   90.00
#
_symmetry.space_group_name_H-M   'P 1'
#
loop_
_entity.id
_entity.type
_entity.pdbx_description
1 polymer ?
#
loop_
_entity_poly.entity_id
_entity_poly.type
_entity_poly.pdbx_seq_one_letter_code
_entity_poly.pdbx_strand_id
1 'polypeptide(L)'
;MNGGHLTSIHSFEENAFVAALAETGIRWEQFTHPTWIGLKQENGSNRKFWTWTDGTKVDYLAWAPNQPDNFGTGESCTQIFADRCVNENTYPYQKWNDVSCTTMMRSFVCKKAALH
;
A
#
# COMPACT_ATOMS: atom_id res chain seq x y z
N MET A 1 -3.83 23.80 -1.06
CA MET A 1 -2.55 23.33 -0.50
C MET A 1 -2.24 22.01 -1.20
N ASN A 2 -1.48 22.01 -2.31
CA ASN A 2 -1.37 20.81 -3.15
C ASN A 2 0.08 20.32 -3.13
N GLY A 3 0.41 19.50 -2.13
CA GLY A 3 1.76 18.97 -1.92
C GLY A 3 2.02 17.60 -2.55
N GLY A 4 0.96 16.86 -2.92
CA GLY A 4 1.02 15.47 -3.40
C GLY A 4 -0.10 14.63 -2.79
N HIS A 5 -0.24 13.39 -3.24
CA HIS A 5 -1.14 12.37 -2.69
C HIS A 5 -0.32 11.18 -2.22
N LEU A 6 -0.90 10.28 -1.43
CA LEU A 6 -0.29 8.96 -1.23
C LEU A 6 -0.12 8.27 -2.59
N THR A 7 1.00 7.57 -2.77
CA THR A 7 1.40 7.11 -4.09
C THR A 7 0.38 6.17 -4.72
N SER A 8 0.01 6.46 -5.96
CA SER A 8 -0.56 5.51 -6.91
C SER A 8 0.53 4.65 -7.53
N ILE A 9 0.16 3.46 -8.00
CA ILE A 9 1.08 2.51 -8.65
C ILE A 9 0.37 1.92 -9.88
N HIS A 10 1.00 2.06 -11.05
CA HIS A 10 0.43 1.71 -12.37
C HIS A 10 1.28 0.72 -13.16
N SER A 11 2.43 0.29 -12.63
CA SER A 11 3.27 -0.71 -13.28
C SER A 11 4.08 -1.52 -12.27
N PHE A 12 4.65 -2.62 -12.76
CA PHE A 12 5.59 -3.42 -11.98
C PHE A 12 6.83 -2.62 -11.59
N GLU A 13 7.36 -1.83 -12.51
CA GLU A 13 8.55 -1.00 -12.30
C GLU A 13 8.29 0.10 -11.27
N GLU A 14 7.11 0.74 -11.32
CA GLU A 14 6.71 1.73 -10.32
C GLU A 14 6.55 1.09 -8.93
N ASN A 15 5.97 -0.12 -8.86
CA ASN A 15 5.85 -0.87 -7.62
C ASN A 15 7.22 -1.18 -7.00
N ALA A 16 8.14 -1.68 -7.82
CA ALA A 16 9.50 -1.99 -7.40
C ALA A 16 10.25 -0.73 -6.92
N PHE A 17 10.08 0.40 -7.63
CA PHE A 17 10.65 1.68 -7.24
C PHE A 17 10.10 2.18 -5.90
N VAL A 18 8.78 2.13 -5.69
CA VAL A 18 8.15 2.54 -4.43
C VAL A 18 8.61 1.67 -3.26
N ALA A 19 8.68 0.35 -3.46
CA ALA A 19 9.18 -0.57 -2.43
C ALA A 19 10.64 -0.26 -2.05
N ALA A 20 11.51 -0.08 -3.05
CA ALA A 20 12.92 0.25 -2.83
C ALA A 20 13.11 1.62 -2.15
N LEU A 21 12.27 2.61 -2.48
CA LEU A 21 12.28 3.93 -1.84
C LEU A 21 11.91 3.86 -0.35
N ALA A 22 11.00 2.95 0.00
CA ALA A 22 10.48 2.78 1.35
C ALA A 22 11.26 1.75 2.19
N GLU A 23 12.18 1.00 1.58
CA GLU A 23 12.99 -0.01 2.25
C GLU A 23 13.92 0.65 3.28
N THR A 24 13.89 0.16 4.51
CA THR A 24 14.70 0.67 5.62
C THR A 24 15.82 -0.28 6.00
N GLY A 25 15.79 -1.52 5.50
CA GLY A 25 16.72 -2.58 5.84
C GLY A 25 16.50 -3.16 7.24
N ILE A 26 15.44 -2.72 7.94
CA ILE A 26 15.08 -3.23 9.26
C ILE A 26 14.19 -4.45 9.06
N ARG A 27 14.60 -5.58 9.65
CA ARG A 27 13.82 -6.81 9.58
C ARG A 27 12.43 -6.59 10.19
N TRP A 28 11.39 -7.02 9.47
CA TRP A 28 10.03 -6.88 9.94
C TRP A 28 9.75 -7.79 11.15
N GLU A 29 9.62 -7.17 12.33
CA GLU A 29 9.26 -7.84 13.58
C GLU A 29 7.94 -7.30 14.17
N GLN A 30 7.44 -6.16 13.67
CA GLN A 30 6.24 -5.49 14.20
C GLN A 30 5.28 -5.09 13.09
N PHE A 31 3.98 -5.31 13.30
CA PHE A 31 2.91 -5.04 12.33
C PHE A 31 2.87 -3.58 11.79
N THR A 32 3.58 -2.65 12.43
CA THR A 32 3.62 -1.22 12.08
C THR A 32 4.74 -0.82 11.10
N HIS A 33 5.67 -1.72 10.72
CA HIS A 33 6.74 -1.38 9.76
C HIS A 33 6.36 -1.37 8.26
N PRO A 34 5.24 -1.94 7.77
CA PRO A 34 4.87 -1.75 6.37
C PRO A 34 4.69 -0.26 6.04
N THR A 35 4.53 0.06 4.75
CA THR A 35 4.46 1.46 4.30
C THR A 35 3.11 1.75 3.67
N TRP A 36 2.48 2.88 4.01
CA TRP A 36 1.22 3.29 3.38
C TRP A 36 1.42 3.63 1.89
N ILE A 37 0.47 3.15 1.07
CA ILE A 37 0.26 3.59 -0.31
C ILE A 37 -1.16 4.15 -0.47
N GLY A 38 -1.45 4.75 -1.62
CA GLY A 38 -2.68 5.51 -1.81
C GLY A 38 -3.92 4.71 -2.18
N LEU A 39 -3.88 3.37 -2.19
CA LEU A 39 -5.03 2.56 -2.56
C LEU A 39 -5.96 2.42 -1.35
N LYS A 40 -7.26 2.60 -1.58
CA LYS A 40 -8.29 2.45 -0.55
C LYS A 40 -9.59 1.91 -1.13
N GLN A 41 -10.38 1.23 -0.30
CA GLN A 41 -11.76 0.90 -0.66
C GLN A 41 -12.65 2.14 -0.56
N GLU A 42 -13.67 2.21 -1.41
CA GLU A 42 -14.73 3.21 -1.26
C GLU A 42 -15.51 3.01 0.05
N ASN A 43 -15.88 4.13 0.68
CA ASN A 43 -16.71 4.12 1.87
C ASN A 43 -18.16 3.75 1.51
N GLY A 44 -18.85 3.04 2.41
CA GLY A 44 -20.28 2.73 2.29
C GLY A 44 -20.57 1.28 1.91
N SER A 45 -21.75 1.02 1.36
CA SER A 45 -22.23 -0.33 1.00
C SER A 45 -21.46 -0.99 -0.15
N ASN A 46 -20.63 -0.23 -0.87
CA ASN A 46 -19.85 -0.67 -2.03
C ASN A 46 -18.36 -0.93 -1.71
N ARG A 47 -18.09 -1.65 -0.62
CA ARG A 47 -16.73 -2.07 -0.19
C ARG A 47 -15.98 -2.99 -1.18
N LYS A 48 -16.52 -3.19 -2.39
CA LYS A 48 -15.93 -4.02 -3.46
C LYS A 48 -15.01 -3.24 -4.39
N PHE A 49 -15.05 -1.91 -4.38
CA PHE A 49 -14.28 -1.08 -5.31
C PHE A 49 -13.09 -0.42 -4.62
N TRP A 50 -11.93 -0.55 -5.27
CA TRP A 50 -10.67 0.09 -4.87
C TRP A 50 -10.42 1.33 -5.72
N THR A 51 -9.91 2.39 -5.10
CA THR A 51 -9.60 3.68 -5.73
C THR A 51 -8.28 4.24 -5.20
N TRP A 52 -7.55 4.95 -6.06
CA TRP A 52 -6.38 5.71 -5.63
C TRP A 52 -6.80 7.07 -5.05
N THR A 53 -6.11 7.53 -4.01
CA THR A 53 -6.38 8.85 -3.39
C THR A 53 -6.12 10.05 -4.30
N ASP A 54 -5.42 9.86 -5.43
CA ASP A 54 -5.17 10.87 -6.45
C ASP A 54 -6.19 10.83 -7.62
N GLY A 55 -7.14 9.89 -7.59
CA GLY A 55 -8.17 9.72 -8.61
C GLY A 55 -7.70 9.07 -9.92
N THR A 56 -6.46 8.61 -9.99
CA THR A 56 -5.97 7.85 -11.15
C THR A 56 -6.66 6.47 -11.25
N LYS A 57 -6.64 5.88 -12.46
CA LYS A 57 -7.25 4.56 -12.68
C LYS A 57 -6.53 3.46 -11.90
N VAL A 58 -7.28 2.49 -11.39
CA VAL A 58 -6.72 1.25 -10.84
C VAL A 58 -6.53 0.27 -12.00
N ASP A 59 -5.29 0.18 -12.50
CA ASP A 59 -4.89 -0.66 -13.64
C ASP A 59 -3.73 -1.60 -13.33
N TYR A 60 -3.21 -1.54 -12.10
CA TYR A 60 -2.18 -2.42 -11.59
C TYR A 60 -2.50 -2.79 -10.14
N LEU A 61 -2.34 -4.07 -9.82
CA LEU A 61 -2.54 -4.61 -8.47
C LEU A 61 -1.41 -5.60 -8.15
N ALA A 62 -0.79 -5.45 -6.98
CA ALA A 62 0.23 -6.36 -6.48
C ALA A 62 -0.09 -6.93 -5.09
N TRP A 63 -1.34 -7.35 -4.89
CA TRP A 63 -1.77 -8.03 -3.67
C TRP A 63 -0.87 -9.21 -3.31
N ALA A 64 -0.63 -9.37 -2.01
CA ALA A 64 -0.03 -10.58 -1.47
C ALA A 64 -0.99 -11.78 -1.67
N PRO A 65 -0.49 -13.03 -1.58
CA PRO A 65 -1.35 -14.20 -1.62
C PRO A 65 -2.50 -14.09 -0.62
N ASN A 66 -3.73 -14.36 -1.09
CA ASN A 66 -4.99 -14.26 -0.33
C ASN A 66 -5.45 -12.84 0.05
N GLN A 67 -4.79 -11.79 -0.43
CA GLN A 67 -5.20 -10.41 -0.22
C GLN A 67 -5.97 -9.85 -1.44
N PRO A 68 -6.87 -8.87 -1.25
CA PRO A 68 -7.32 -8.35 0.04
C PRO A 68 -8.29 -9.31 0.75
N ASP A 69 -8.17 -9.45 2.07
CA ASP A 69 -9.00 -10.37 2.87
C ASP A 69 -10.05 -9.66 3.74
N ASN A 70 -9.98 -8.33 3.86
CA ASN A 70 -10.89 -7.49 4.62
C ASN A 70 -11.06 -7.98 6.07
N PHE A 71 -9.95 -8.28 6.76
CA PHE A 71 -9.96 -8.89 8.07
C PHE A 71 -10.75 -8.12 9.14
N GLY A 72 -11.38 -8.86 10.07
CA GLY A 72 -12.08 -8.29 11.23
C GLY A 72 -13.31 -7.44 10.88
N THR A 73 -13.38 -6.23 11.44
CA THR A 73 -14.45 -5.25 11.16
C THR A 73 -14.28 -4.56 9.80
N GLY A 74 -13.16 -4.84 9.13
CA GLY A 74 -12.90 -4.44 7.77
C GLY A 74 -11.65 -3.60 7.59
N GLU A 75 -10.98 -3.84 6.47
CA GLU A 75 -9.74 -3.22 6.05
C GLU A 75 -9.99 -2.50 4.73
N SER A 76 -9.63 -1.22 4.68
CA SER A 76 -10.04 -0.35 3.58
C SER A 76 -8.94 0.61 3.14
N CYS A 77 -7.74 0.48 3.69
CA CYS A 77 -6.54 1.18 3.26
C CYS A 77 -5.45 0.16 2.92
N THR A 78 -4.48 0.54 2.10
CA THR A 78 -3.48 -0.42 1.60
C THR A 78 -2.07 -0.07 2.03
N GLN A 79 -1.33 -1.10 2.42
CA GLN A 79 0.10 -1.02 2.72
C GLN A 79 0.92 -1.87 1.76
N ILE A 80 2.19 -1.51 1.58
CA ILE A 80 3.20 -2.31 0.87
C ILE A 80 4.23 -2.87 1.85
N PHE A 81 4.61 -4.14 1.67
CA PHE A 81 5.72 -4.77 2.36
C PHE A 81 7.05 -4.34 1.71
N ALA A 82 7.59 -3.21 2.16
CA ALA A 82 8.83 -2.61 1.64
C ALA A 82 10.11 -3.11 2.33
N ASP A 83 10.01 -3.84 3.44
CA ASP A 83 11.14 -4.49 4.09
C ASP A 83 10.96 -6.02 4.01
N ARG A 84 12.07 -6.76 3.96
CA ARG A 84 12.02 -8.22 4.04
C ARG A 84 11.59 -8.69 5.44
N CYS A 85 10.85 -9.79 5.47
CA CYS A 85 10.30 -10.35 6.69
C CYS A 85 10.76 -11.79 6.93
N VAL A 86 10.47 -12.32 8.11
CA VAL A 86 10.81 -13.71 8.48
C VAL A 86 10.01 -14.74 7.66
N ASN A 87 8.78 -14.39 7.30
CA ASN A 87 7.84 -15.29 6.63
C ASN A 87 7.42 -14.71 5.27
N GLU A 88 8.33 -14.79 4.29
CA GLU A 88 8.13 -14.24 2.94
C GLU A 88 6.97 -14.91 2.17
N ASN A 89 6.53 -16.10 2.59
CA ASN A 89 5.36 -16.74 1.99
C ASN A 89 4.06 -16.02 2.34
N THR A 90 3.96 -15.48 3.56
CA THR A 90 2.79 -14.75 4.04
C THR A 90 2.89 -13.26 3.76
N TYR A 91 4.09 -12.68 3.90
CA TYR A 91 4.33 -11.25 3.72
C TYR A 91 5.44 -11.01 2.67
N PRO A 92 5.19 -11.40 1.41
CA PRO A 92 6.18 -11.28 0.35
C PRO A 92 6.58 -9.83 0.11
N TYR A 93 7.88 -9.61 -0.05
CA TYR A 93 8.46 -8.31 -0.41
C TYR A 93 7.81 -7.75 -1.69
N GLN A 94 7.56 -6.44 -1.69
CA GLN A 94 6.86 -5.67 -2.74
C GLN A 94 5.40 -6.05 -3.01
N LYS A 95 4.77 -6.82 -2.12
CA LYS A 95 3.33 -7.12 -2.20
C LYS A 95 2.51 -6.27 -1.23
N TRP A 96 1.21 -6.23 -1.49
CA TRP A 96 0.27 -5.36 -0.78
C TRP A 96 -0.65 -6.14 0.14
N ASN A 97 -1.11 -5.46 1.19
CA ASN A 97 -2.11 -5.93 2.14
C ASN A 97 -3.16 -4.83 2.32
N ASP A 98 -4.43 -5.18 2.42
CA ASP A 98 -5.37 -4.26 3.02
C ASP A 98 -5.20 -4.25 4.53
N VAL A 99 -5.44 -3.10 5.15
CA VAL A 99 -5.29 -2.92 6.59
C VAL A 99 -6.29 -1.88 7.07
N SER A 100 -6.62 -1.93 8.37
CA SER A 100 -7.41 -0.88 9.01
C SER A 100 -6.77 0.50 8.77
N CYS A 101 -7.55 1.46 8.27
CA CYS A 101 -7.07 2.82 8.03
C CYS A 101 -6.63 3.56 9.31
N THR A 102 -6.97 3.05 10.49
CA THR A 102 -6.55 3.60 11.78
C THR A 102 -5.23 3.02 12.30
N THR A 103 -4.65 2.06 11.57
CA THR A 103 -3.36 1.46 11.94
C THR A 103 -2.27 2.53 11.98
N MET A 104 -1.55 2.59 13.09
CA MET A 104 -0.36 3.43 13.18
C MET A 104 0.77 2.77 12.40
N MET A 105 1.26 3.46 11.38
CA MET A 105 2.30 2.95 10.50
C MET A 105 3.54 3.84 10.55
N ARG A 106 4.70 3.23 10.39
CA ARG A 106 5.99 3.92 10.46
C ARG A 106 6.20 4.92 9.32
N SER A 107 5.71 4.60 8.12
CA SER A 107 6.06 5.33 6.90
C SER A 107 4.91 5.37 5.89
N PHE A 108 5.03 6.31 4.96
CA PHE A 108 4.16 6.49 3.81
C PHE A 108 4.97 7.04 2.63
N VAL A 109 4.55 6.73 1.40
CA VAL A 109 5.13 7.32 0.19
C VAL A 109 4.13 8.26 -0.47
N CYS A 110 4.58 9.48 -0.77
CA CYS A 110 3.80 10.47 -1.50
C CYS A 110 4.26 10.56 -2.96
N LYS A 111 3.31 10.85 -3.85
CA LYS A 111 3.54 11.13 -5.28
C LYS A 111 2.96 12.49 -5.64
N LYS A 112 3.68 13.19 -6.50
CA LYS A 112 3.26 14.46 -7.09
C LYS A 112 3.68 14.47 -8.55
N ALA A 113 2.89 15.09 -9.42
CA ALA A 113 3.28 15.32 -10.80
C ALA A 113 4.58 16.14 -10.87
N ALA A 114 5.48 15.74 -11.78
CA ALA A 114 6.66 16.53 -12.10
C ALA A 114 6.24 17.90 -12.65
N LEU A 115 7.06 18.93 -12.35
CA LEU A 115 6.83 20.28 -12.86
C LEU A 115 7.43 20.50 -14.25
N HIS A 116 8.24 19.56 -14.73
CA HIS A 116 8.97 19.60 -16.00
C HIS A 116 9.02 18.20 -16.61
#